data_AF-A0A3D2UM43-F1
#
_entry.id   AF-A0A3D2UM43-F1
#
_cell.length_a   1.000
_cell.length_b   1.000
_cell.length_c   1.000
_cell.angle_alpha   90.00
_cell.angle_beta   90.00
_cell.angle_gamma   90.00
#
_symmetry.space_group_name_H-M   'P 1'
#
loop_
_entity.id
_entity.type
_entity.pdbx_description
1 polymer ?
#
loop_
_entity_poly.entity_id
_entity_poly.type
_entity_poly.pdbx_seq_one_letter_code
_entity_poly.pdbx_strand_id
1 'polypeptide(L)'
;ISNIKLQAVSENVMEALADKENPQGILTVVKQKVYALSEIKNVNRAVALVSPQDPGNLGTILRTMDAVDIDALFLLDGGVELYHPSVIRASMGTLFWK
;
A
#
# COMPACT_ATOMS: atom_id res chain seq x y z
N ILE A 1 -7.66 17.48 -8.97
CA ILE A 1 -6.85 16.90 -10.07
C ILE A 1 -6.00 17.96 -10.79
N SER A 2 -6.30 19.26 -10.67
CA SER A 2 -5.63 20.37 -11.39
C SER A 2 -4.10 20.52 -11.22
N ASN A 3 -3.45 19.78 -10.30
CA ASN A 3 -2.00 19.83 -10.06
C ASN A 3 -1.28 18.48 -10.25
N ILE A 4 -1.87 17.52 -10.98
CA ILE A 4 -1.20 16.24 -11.29
C ILE A 4 -0.57 16.34 -12.67
N LYS A 5 0.76 16.23 -12.76
CA LYS A 5 1.48 16.18 -14.04
C LYS A 5 1.18 14.86 -14.75
N LEU A 6 0.61 14.94 -15.95
CA LEU A 6 0.40 13.78 -16.81
C LEU A 6 1.61 13.62 -17.74
N GLN A 7 2.10 12.39 -17.86
CA GLN A 7 3.17 12.03 -18.77
C GLN A 7 2.73 10.80 -19.56
N ALA A 8 2.42 10.98 -20.84
CA ALA A 8 2.21 9.86 -21.74
C ALA A 8 3.53 9.14 -22.00
N VAL A 9 3.49 7.82 -22.07
CA VAL A 9 4.64 6.95 -22.37
C VAL A 9 4.21 5.94 -23.44
N SER A 10 5.18 5.34 -24.13
CA SER A 10 4.91 4.24 -25.05
C SER A 10 4.51 2.97 -24.29
N GLU A 11 3.90 2.02 -24.99
CA GLU A 11 3.55 0.70 -24.46
C GLU A 11 4.76 -0.02 -23.84
N ASN A 12 5.88 -0.10 -24.57
CA ASN A 12 7.11 -0.72 -24.06
C ASN A 12 7.63 -0.08 -22.76
N VAL A 13 7.48 1.25 -22.62
CA VAL A 13 7.88 1.94 -21.38
C VAL A 13 6.90 1.61 -20.24
N MET A 14 5.59 1.55 -20.53
CA MET A 14 4.58 1.15 -19.55
C MET A 14 4.80 -0.28 -19.05
N GLU A 15 5.06 -1.22 -19.97
CA GLU A 15 5.35 -2.62 -19.64
C GLU A 15 6.59 -2.75 -18.74
N ALA A 16 7.66 -2.03 -19.07
CA ALA A 16 8.88 -2.02 -18.26
C ALA A 16 8.66 -1.44 -16.86
N LEU A 17 7.77 -0.45 -16.71
CA LEU A 17 7.49 0.20 -15.42
C LEU A 17 6.50 -0.58 -14.55
N ALA A 18 5.53 -1.28 -15.15
CA ALA A 18 4.42 -1.87 -14.41
C ALA A 18 4.79 -3.13 -13.63
N ASP A 19 5.92 -3.77 -13.94
CA ASP A 19 6.41 -5.00 -13.31
C ASP A 19 5.28 -6.06 -13.20
N LYS A 20 4.54 -6.21 -14.30
CA LYS A 20 3.39 -7.11 -14.44
C LYS A 20 3.05 -7.33 -15.92
N GLU A 21 2.61 -8.53 -16.25
CA GLU A 21 1.95 -8.82 -17.53
C GLU A 21 0.61 -8.07 -17.66
N ASN A 22 0.34 -7.55 -18.87
CA ASN A 22 -0.88 -6.82 -19.24
C ASN A 22 -1.27 -5.69 -18.24
N PRO A 23 -0.46 -4.62 -18.15
CA PRO A 23 -0.77 -3.49 -17.28
C PRO A 23 -2.03 -2.76 -17.73
N GLN A 24 -2.76 -2.15 -16.77
CA GLN A 24 -3.99 -1.39 -17.07
C GLN A 24 -3.73 -0.05 -17.80
N GLY A 25 -2.47 0.28 -18.08
CA GLY A 25 -2.09 1.49 -18.81
C GLY A 25 -2.01 2.78 -17.97
N ILE A 26 -2.18 2.69 -16.65
CA ILE A 26 -2.08 3.85 -15.74
C ILE A 26 -1.17 3.49 -14.56
N LEU A 27 -0.20 4.37 -14.29
CA LEU A 27 0.66 4.33 -13.12
C LEU A 27 0.72 5.71 -12.49
N THR A 28 1.06 5.75 -11.20
CA THR A 28 1.27 7.00 -10.48
C THR A 28 2.48 6.89 -9.58
N VAL A 29 3.18 8.01 -9.39
CA VAL A 29 4.26 8.14 -8.42
C VAL A 29 3.68 8.84 -7.20
N VAL A 30 3.71 8.16 -6.06
CA VAL A 30 3.18 8.67 -4.79
C VAL A 30 4.29 8.76 -3.76
N LYS A 31 4.18 9.73 -2.85
CA LYS A 31 5.06 9.83 -1.69
C LYS A 31 4.60 8.81 -0.65
N GLN A 32 5.52 7.95 -0.20
CA GLN A 32 5.27 7.06 0.93
C GLN A 32 5.02 7.88 2.20
N LYS A 33 4.01 7.52 2.99
CA LYS A 33 3.80 8.09 4.31
C LYS A 33 4.70 7.34 5.29
N VAL A 34 5.57 8.08 5.98
CA VAL A 34 6.36 7.56 7.08
C VAL A 34 5.72 8.06 8.36
N TYR A 35 5.43 7.15 9.28
CA TYR A 35 4.78 7.47 10.55
C TYR A 35 5.78 7.32 11.68
N ALA A 36 5.98 8.38 12.45
CA ALA A 36 6.61 8.25 13.76
C ALA A 36 5.55 7.83 14.80
N LEU A 37 5.93 6.98 15.75
CA LEU A 37 5.00 6.52 16.80
C LEU A 37 4.37 7.68 17.57
N SER A 38 5.11 8.79 17.77
CA SER A 38 4.63 10.02 18.41
C SER A 38 3.55 10.78 17.64
N GLU A 39 3.42 10.53 16.33
CA GLU A 39 2.41 11.16 15.48
C GLU A 39 1.08 10.42 15.51
N ILE A 40 1.08 9.17 15.99
CA ILE A 40 -0.10 8.31 16.10
C ILE A 40 -0.93 8.77 17.30
N LYS A 41 -2.14 9.25 17.04
CA LYS A 41 -3.09 9.73 18.06
C LYS A 41 -4.43 9.05 17.88
N ASN A 42 -5.20 8.94 18.97
CA ASN A 42 -6.58 8.45 18.96
C ASN A 42 -6.77 7.03 18.39
N VAL A 43 -5.85 6.11 18.69
CA VAL A 43 -5.99 4.68 18.33
C VAL A 43 -6.90 4.01 19.35
N ASN A 44 -8.08 3.57 18.92
CA ASN A 44 -9.02 2.79 19.74
C ASN A 44 -8.84 1.29 19.50
N ARG A 45 -8.62 0.90 18.25
CA ARG A 45 -8.44 -0.50 17.82
C ARG A 45 -7.21 -0.61 16.93
N ALA A 46 -6.35 -1.57 17.26
CA ALA A 46 -5.13 -1.82 16.50
C ALA A 46 -4.93 -3.32 16.24
N VAL A 47 -4.20 -3.61 15.17
CA VAL A 47 -3.68 -4.94 14.86
C VAL A 47 -2.16 -4.86 14.90
N ALA A 48 -1.52 -5.85 15.53
CA ALA A 48 -0.08 -6.02 15.49
C ALA A 48 0.26 -7.35 14.80
N LEU A 49 1.14 -7.30 13.80
CA LEU A 49 1.65 -8.46 13.11
C LEU A 49 3.15 -8.57 13.37
N VAL A 50 3.58 -9.76 13.79
CA VAL A 50 5.00 -10.05 14.05
C VAL A 50 5.57 -10.78 12.84
N SER A 51 6.55 -10.16 12.19
CA SER A 51 7.28 -10.68 11.03
C SER A 51 6.40 -11.28 9.93
N PRO A 52 5.35 -10.61 9.42
CA PRO A 52 4.52 -11.16 8.34
C PRO A 52 5.34 -11.39 7.07
N GLN A 53 5.19 -12.55 6.42
CA GLN A 53 6.02 -12.96 5.28
C GLN A 53 5.29 -12.98 3.93
N ASP A 54 3.96 -13.03 3.95
CA ASP A 54 3.17 -13.16 2.72
C ASP A 54 2.48 -11.83 2.36
N PRO A 55 2.79 -11.23 1.19
CA PRO A 55 2.16 -9.99 0.74
C PRO A 55 0.64 -10.11 0.56
N GLY A 56 0.14 -11.29 0.16
CA GLY A 56 -1.28 -11.55 -0.07
C GLY A 56 -2.09 -11.53 1.23
N ASN A 57 -1.57 -12.16 2.27
CA ASN A 57 -2.12 -12.18 3.62
C ASN A 57 -2.11 -10.78 4.20
N LEU A 58 -1.00 -10.04 4.08
CA LEU A 58 -0.92 -8.65 4.54
C LEU A 58 -1.97 -7.77 3.83
N GLY A 59 -2.11 -7.91 2.51
CA GLY A 59 -3.15 -7.20 1.75
C GLY A 59 -4.57 -7.55 2.20
N THR A 60 -4.84 -8.83 2.48
CA THR A 60 -6.14 -9.30 2.98
C THR A 60 -6.45 -8.74 4.37
N ILE A 61 -5.44 -8.70 5.25
CA ILE A 61 -5.56 -8.11 6.59
C ILE A 61 -5.85 -6.61 6.49
N LEU A 62 -5.13 -5.87 5.64
CA LEU A 62 -5.39 -4.44 5.41
C LEU A 62 -6.83 -4.17 4.95
N ARG A 63 -7.34 -4.98 4.01
CA ARG A 63 -8.74 -4.92 3.55
C ARG A 63 -9.74 -5.24 4.65
N THR A 64 -9.41 -6.21 5.51
CA THR A 64 -10.25 -6.59 6.64
C THR A 64 -10.29 -5.48 7.69
N MET A 65 -9.14 -4.88 7.98
CA MET A 65 -8.99 -3.75 8.89
C MET A 65 -9.82 -2.54 8.42
N ASP A 66 -9.80 -2.23 7.12
CA ASP A 66 -10.65 -1.19 6.53
C ASP A 66 -12.14 -1.54 6.70
N ALA A 67 -12.53 -2.77 6.39
CA ALA A 67 -13.93 -3.22 6.47
C ALA A 67 -14.52 -3.22 7.90
N VAL A 68 -13.69 -3.43 8.93
CA VAL A 68 -14.13 -3.45 10.34
C VAL A 68 -13.71 -2.21 11.13
N ASP A 69 -13.19 -1.20 10.44
CA ASP A 69 -12.79 0.11 10.96
C ASP A 69 -11.70 0.08 12.05
N ILE A 70 -10.62 -0.65 11.81
CA ILE A 70 -9.40 -0.64 12.65
C ILE A 70 -8.58 0.63 12.36
N ASP A 71 -8.01 1.23 13.39
CA ASP A 71 -7.31 2.52 13.31
C ASP A 71 -5.85 2.38 12.89
N ALA A 72 -5.16 1.34 13.39
CA ALA A 72 -3.72 1.21 13.22
C ALA A 72 -3.26 -0.24 12.97
N LEU A 73 -2.27 -0.37 12.08
CA LEU A 73 -1.49 -1.58 11.89
C LEU A 73 -0.07 -1.35 12.41
N PHE A 74 0.41 -2.21 13.30
CA PHE A 74 1.79 -2.27 13.71
C PHE A 74 2.47 -3.48 13.08
N LEU A 75 3.54 -3.25 12.32
CA LEU A 75 4.41 -4.28 11.79
C LEU A 75 5.64 -4.37 12.70
N LEU A 76 5.81 -5.51 13.35
CA LEU A 76 6.86 -5.76 14.33
C LEU A 76 7.85 -6.77 13.76
N ASP A 77 9.12 -6.66 14.15
CA ASP A 77 10.18 -7.62 13.81
C ASP A 77 10.36 -7.87 12.29
N GLY A 78 10.17 -6.82 11.48
CA GLY A 78 10.37 -6.84 10.03
C GLY A 78 9.28 -7.61 9.27
N GLY A 79 9.65 -8.23 8.15
CA GLY A 79 8.73 -8.95 7.26
C GLY A 79 8.60 -8.28 5.89
N VAL A 80 7.43 -8.43 5.27
CA VAL A 80 7.13 -7.83 3.97
C VAL A 80 7.11 -6.31 4.08
N GLU A 81 7.79 -5.63 3.16
CA GLU A 81 7.75 -4.18 3.04
C GLU A 81 6.34 -3.70 2.64
N LEU A 82 5.76 -2.81 3.44
CA LEU A 82 4.38 -2.34 3.28
C LEU A 82 4.09 -1.70 1.90
N TYR A 83 5.09 -1.02 1.32
CA TYR A 83 4.97 -0.36 0.01
C TYR A 83 5.48 -1.23 -1.16
N HIS A 84 5.82 -2.50 -0.91
CA HIS A 84 6.19 -3.42 -1.98
C HIS A 84 5.03 -3.57 -2.99
N PRO A 85 5.28 -3.58 -4.32
CA PRO A 85 4.22 -3.64 -5.34
C PRO A 85 3.20 -4.77 -5.12
N SER A 86 3.65 -5.93 -4.65
CA SER A 86 2.76 -7.06 -4.34
C SER A 86 1.80 -6.77 -3.18
N VAL A 87 2.22 -6.07 -2.12
CA VAL A 87 1.33 -5.67 -1.02
C VAL A 87 0.34 -4.62 -1.50
N ILE A 88 0.81 -3.62 -2.25
CA ILE A 88 -0.05 -2.56 -2.79
C ILE A 88 -1.19 -3.17 -3.62
N ARG A 89 -0.87 -4.10 -4.53
CA ARG A 89 -1.87 -4.81 -5.32
C ARG A 89 -2.82 -5.64 -4.46
N ALA A 90 -2.29 -6.43 -3.53
CA ALA A 90 -3.10 -7.28 -2.64
C ALA A 90 -4.05 -6.46 -1.73
N SER A 91 -3.60 -5.28 -1.30
CA SER A 91 -4.35 -4.37 -0.44
C SER A 91 -5.49 -3.66 -1.15
N MET A 92 -5.54 -3.70 -2.50
CA MET A 92 -6.48 -2.96 -3.32
C MET A 92 -6.48 -1.44 -3.05
N GLY A 93 -5.34 -0.88 -2.65
CA GLY A 93 -5.16 0.55 -2.41
C GLY A 93 -5.58 1.04 -1.02
N THR A 94 -6.04 0.15 -0.13
CA THR A 94 -6.46 0.48 1.26
C THR A 94 -5.42 1.27 2.04
N LEU A 95 -4.15 1.11 1.69
CA LEU A 95 -3.03 1.83 2.28
C LEU A 95 -3.08 3.36 2.08
N PHE A 96 -3.82 3.87 1.09
CA PHE A 96 -3.70 5.27 0.66
C PHE A 96 -4.83 6.20 1.08
N TRP A 97 -6.03 5.71 1.39
CA TRP A 97 -7.19 6.57 1.65
C TRP A 97 -7.47 6.83 3.13
N LYS A 98 -6.95 5.99 4.03
CA LYS A 98 -7.02 6.21 5.47
C LYS A 98 -5.87 7.12 5.95
#